data_AF-A0A453BMC8-F1
#
_entry.id   AF-A0A453BMC8-F1
#
_cell.length_a   1.000
_cell.length_b   1.000
_cell.length_c   1.000
_cell.angle_alpha   90.00
_cell.angle_beta   90.00
_cell.angle_gamma   90.00
#
_symmetry.space_group_name_H-M   'P 1'
#
loop_
_entity.id
_entity.type
_entity.pdbx_description
1 polymer ?
#
loop_
_entity_poly.entity_id
_entity_poly.type
_entity_poly.pdbx_seq_one_letter_code
_entity_poly.pdbx_strand_id
1 'polypeptide(L)'
;MFKGIYHGKQCHSADLPSVLARAWAAGVDRIIVTGGSLKESREALEIAETDGRLFCTVGVHPTRCGEFEESGDPEGHFQALLALAKEGIEKGK
;
A
#
# COMPACT_ATOMS: atom_id res chain seq x y z
N MET A 1 0.00 11.57 6.55
CA MET A 1 1.16 12.41 6.23
C MET A 1 1.25 12.74 4.74
N PHE A 2 1.54 11.82 3.81
CA PHE A 2 1.70 12.15 2.38
C PHE A 2 0.43 12.63 1.65
N LYS A 3 -0.76 12.36 2.20
CA LYS A 3 -2.03 12.96 1.76
C LYS A 3 -2.28 14.37 2.35
N GLY A 4 -1.32 14.91 3.11
CA GLY A 4 -1.43 16.18 3.83
C GLY A 4 -2.32 16.18 5.07
N ILE A 5 -2.79 14.99 5.48
CA ILE A 5 -3.66 14.78 6.64
C ILE A 5 -2.84 14.33 7.85
N TYR A 6 -3.04 15.02 8.97
CA TYR A 6 -2.43 14.76 10.28
C TYR A 6 -3.51 14.76 11.34
N HIS A 7 -3.68 13.64 12.06
CA HIS A 7 -4.74 13.46 13.07
C HIS A 7 -6.14 13.92 12.57
N GLY A 8 -6.47 13.61 11.31
CA GLY A 8 -7.75 13.97 10.69
C GLY A 8 -7.86 15.41 10.16
N LYS A 9 -6.89 16.28 10.42
CA LYS A 9 -6.86 17.66 9.91
C LYS A 9 -6.05 17.74 8.61
N GLN A 10 -6.59 18.44 7.61
CA GLN A 10 -5.83 18.82 6.42
C GLN A 10 -4.87 19.97 6.76
N CYS A 11 -3.57 19.74 6.69
CA CYS A 11 -2.54 20.72 7.02
C CYS A 11 -1.84 21.29 5.78
N HIS A 12 -1.76 20.52 4.71
CA HIS A 12 -1.22 20.93 3.40
C HIS A 12 -1.86 20.08 2.29
N SER A 13 -1.68 20.41 1.02
CA SER A 13 -2.13 19.56 -0.09
C SER A 13 -1.37 18.23 -0.12
N ALA A 14 -1.97 17.17 -0.68
CA ALA A 14 -1.26 15.91 -0.91
C ALA A 14 -0.03 16.15 -1.79
N ASP A 15 1.11 15.61 -1.37
CA ASP A 15 2.43 15.96 -1.93
C ASP A 15 3.28 14.74 -2.27
N LEU A 16 2.70 13.53 -2.29
CA LEU A 16 3.38 12.29 -2.65
C LEU A 16 4.17 12.38 -3.98
N PRO A 17 3.64 12.97 -5.08
CA PRO A 17 4.42 13.12 -6.31
C PRO A 17 5.71 13.93 -6.12
N SER A 18 5.65 14.98 -5.30
CA SER A 18 6.82 15.81 -4.96
C SER A 18 7.82 15.06 -4.08
N VAL A 19 7.34 14.20 -3.17
CA VAL A 19 8.19 13.31 -2.36
C VAL A 19 8.94 12.32 -3.25
N LEU A 20 8.23 11.68 -4.19
CA LEU A 20 8.80 10.73 -5.14
C LEU A 20 9.83 11.41 -6.05
N ALA A 21 9.52 12.60 -6.59
CA ALA A 21 10.46 13.36 -7.42
C ALA A 21 11.80 13.64 -6.69
N ARG A 22 11.74 13.95 -5.39
CA ARG A 22 12.97 14.12 -4.58
C ARG A 22 13.73 12.81 -4.39
N ALA A 23 13.04 11.70 -4.14
CA ALA A 23 13.68 10.39 -4.02
C ALA A 23 14.42 10.01 -5.31
N TRP A 24 13.79 10.23 -6.46
CA TRP A 24 14.40 9.99 -7.78
C TRP A 24 15.61 10.88 -8.03
N ALA A 25 15.51 12.18 -7.72
CA ALA A 25 16.64 13.11 -7.85
C ALA A 25 17.82 12.74 -6.95
N ALA A 26 17.57 12.06 -5.82
CA ALA A 26 18.60 11.56 -4.91
C ALA A 26 19.20 10.20 -5.34
N GLY A 27 18.74 9.60 -6.44
CA GLY A 27 19.26 8.34 -6.96
C GLY A 27 18.61 7.07 -6.38
N VAL A 28 17.44 7.17 -5.73
CA VAL A 28 16.67 5.98 -5.36
C VAL A 28 16.20 5.28 -6.65
N ASP A 29 16.50 4.00 -6.80
CA ASP A 29 16.17 3.26 -8.03
C ASP A 29 14.76 2.65 -7.99
N ARG A 30 14.38 2.06 -6.85
CA ARG A 30 13.06 1.41 -6.62
C ARG A 30 12.56 1.68 -5.20
N ILE A 31 11.25 1.63 -5.02
CA ILE A 31 10.59 1.77 -3.71
C ILE A 31 9.54 0.67 -3.56
N ILE A 32 9.45 0.09 -2.37
CA ILE A 32 8.41 -0.88 -2.00
C ILE A 32 7.45 -0.18 -1.02
N VAL A 33 6.20 -0.02 -1.42
CA VAL A 33 5.12 0.53 -0.60
C VAL A 33 4.53 -0.58 0.27
N THR A 34 4.59 -0.41 1.59
CA THR A 34 4.17 -1.45 2.52
C THR A 34 2.66 -1.42 2.76
N GLY A 35 1.97 -2.51 2.44
CA GLY A 35 0.61 -2.81 2.91
C GLY A 35 0.63 -3.68 4.17
N GLY A 36 -0.13 -3.30 5.21
CA GLY A 36 -0.18 -3.99 6.51
C GLY A 36 -1.56 -4.54 6.91
N SER A 37 -2.53 -4.46 6.01
CA SER A 37 -3.88 -5.04 6.11
C SER A 37 -4.39 -5.28 4.69
N LEU A 38 -5.50 -6.01 4.53
CA LEU A 38 -6.13 -6.14 3.20
C LEU A 38 -6.44 -4.79 2.56
N LYS A 39 -6.98 -3.83 3.33
CA LYS A 39 -7.31 -2.49 2.83
C LYS A 39 -6.05 -1.71 2.44
N GLU A 40 -5.05 -1.63 3.33
CA GLU A 40 -3.81 -0.90 3.06
C GLU A 40 -3.02 -1.54 1.92
N SER A 41 -3.10 -2.86 1.73
CA SER A 41 -2.48 -3.55 0.60
C SER A 41 -3.10 -3.12 -0.73
N ARG A 42 -4.42 -2.87 -0.79
CA ARG A 42 -5.07 -2.32 -1.99
C ARG A 42 -4.60 -0.89 -2.27
N GLU A 43 -4.57 -0.04 -1.23
CA GLU A 43 -4.05 1.33 -1.36
C GLU A 43 -2.56 1.34 -1.79
N ALA A 44 -1.77 0.39 -1.31
CA ALA A 44 -0.36 0.24 -1.68
C ALA A 44 -0.20 -0.16 -3.16
N LEU A 45 -1.04 -1.07 -3.66
CA LEU A 45 -1.06 -1.46 -5.06
C LEU A 45 -1.47 -0.29 -5.97
N GLU A 46 -2.51 0.47 -5.60
CA GLU A 46 -2.92 1.67 -6.32
C GLU A 46 -1.77 2.70 -6.43
N ILE A 47 -1.00 2.88 -5.37
CA ILE A 47 0.19 3.76 -5.40
C ILE A 47 1.28 3.15 -6.29
N ALA A 48 1.54 1.85 -6.17
CA ALA A 48 2.55 1.16 -6.95
C ALA A 48 2.28 1.25 -8.46
N GLU A 49 1.01 1.24 -8.87
CA GLU A 49 0.60 1.41 -10.27
C GLU A 49 0.96 2.77 -10.89
N THR A 50 1.19 3.81 -10.07
CA THR A 50 1.44 5.17 -10.57
C THR A 50 2.82 5.36 -11.21
N ASP A 51 3.80 4.50 -10.92
CA ASP A 51 5.15 4.58 -11.48
C ASP A 51 5.77 3.17 -11.58
N GLY A 52 6.46 2.87 -12.69
CA GLY A 52 7.08 1.57 -12.94
C GLY A 52 8.20 1.19 -11.96
N ARG A 53 8.69 2.13 -11.15
CA ARG A 53 9.72 1.92 -10.12
C ARG A 53 9.14 1.65 -8.73
N LEU A 54 7.82 1.71 -8.60
CA LEU A 54 7.11 1.42 -7.36
C LEU A 54 6.55 -0.01 -7.39
N PHE A 55 6.75 -0.71 -6.29
CA PHE A 55 6.21 -2.04 -5.99
C PHE A 55 5.46 -1.99 -4.68
N CYS A 56 4.74 -3.04 -4.31
CA CYS A 56 4.05 -3.11 -3.03
C CYS A 56 4.14 -4.48 -2.34
N THR A 57 3.85 -4.50 -1.04
CA THR A 57 3.62 -5.74 -0.29
C THR A 57 2.12 -5.96 -0.09
N VAL A 58 1.73 -7.24 -0.04
CA VAL A 58 0.39 -7.66 0.37
C VAL A 58 0.52 -8.55 1.60
N GLY A 59 -0.21 -8.22 2.67
CA GLY A 59 -0.19 -9.00 3.90
C GLY A 59 -0.89 -8.31 5.07
N VAL A 60 -0.79 -8.95 6.23
CA VAL A 60 -1.36 -8.47 7.49
C VAL A 60 -0.26 -8.30 8.52
N HIS A 61 -0.11 -7.08 9.03
CA HIS A 61 0.84 -6.76 10.08
C HIS A 61 0.35 -7.34 11.43
N PRO A 62 1.25 -7.74 12.37
CA PRO A 62 0.84 -8.31 13.66
C PRO A 62 -0.17 -7.47 14.46
N THR A 63 -0.15 -6.14 14.31
CA THR A 63 -1.09 -5.21 14.98
C THR A 63 -2.46 -5.12 14.30
N ARG A 64 -2.66 -5.84 13.19
CA ARG A 64 -3.88 -5.86 12.37
C ARG A 64 -4.46 -7.27 12.22
N CYS A 65 -3.83 -8.31 12.76
CA CYS A 65 -4.32 -9.70 12.63
C CYS A 65 -5.76 -9.93 13.11
N GLY A 66 -6.31 -9.05 13.95
CA GLY A 66 -7.73 -9.07 14.34
C GLY A 66 -8.69 -9.03 13.13
N GLU A 67 -8.25 -8.51 11.97
CA GLU A 67 -9.06 -8.51 10.75
C GLU A 67 -9.49 -9.92 10.30
N PHE A 68 -8.72 -10.97 10.61
CA PHE A 68 -9.13 -12.35 10.34
C PHE A 68 -10.34 -12.76 11.18
N GLU A 69 -10.37 -12.41 12.46
CA GLU A 69 -11.51 -12.70 13.34
C GLU A 69 -12.72 -11.81 12.98
N GLU A 70 -12.48 -10.51 12.79
CA GLU A 70 -13.51 -9.52 12.44
C GLU A 70 -14.20 -9.82 11.10
N SER A 71 -13.50 -10.47 10.17
CA SER A 71 -14.08 -10.89 8.88
C SER A 71 -15.21 -11.91 9.03
N GLY A 72 -15.23 -12.69 10.13
CA GLY A 72 -16.10 -13.86 10.28
C GLY A 72 -15.78 -15.03 9.35
N ASP A 73 -14.81 -14.87 8.44
CA ASP A 73 -14.34 -15.85 7.46
C ASP A 73 -12.82 -15.70 7.24
N PRO A 74 -11.99 -16.25 8.15
CA PRO A 74 -10.54 -16.14 8.05
C PRO A 74 -9.95 -16.68 6.74
N GLU A 75 -10.54 -17.74 6.19
CA GLU A 75 -10.10 -18.33 4.92
C GLU A 75 -10.44 -17.40 3.75
N GLY A 76 -11.67 -16.89 3.69
CA GLY A 76 -12.07 -15.89 2.70
C GLY A 76 -11.18 -14.65 2.74
N HIS A 77 -10.81 -14.19 3.94
CA HIS A 77 -9.89 -13.07 4.12
C HIS A 77 -8.48 -13.38 3.60
N PHE A 78 -7.95 -14.57 3.89
CA PHE A 78 -6.68 -15.03 3.32
C PHE A 78 -6.74 -15.11 1.79
N GLN A 79 -7.82 -15.66 1.23
CA GLN A 79 -8.00 -15.75 -0.22
C GLN A 79 -8.08 -14.37 -0.87
N ALA A 80 -8.67 -13.38 -0.20
CA ALA A 80 -8.70 -12.00 -0.69
C ALA A 80 -7.29 -11.37 -0.75
N LEU A 81 -6.43 -11.63 0.24
CA LEU A 81 -5.02 -11.21 0.22
C LEU A 81 -4.26 -11.91 -0.92
N LEU A 82 -4.45 -13.22 -1.08
CA LEU A 82 -3.80 -13.98 -2.15
C LEU A 82 -4.24 -13.52 -3.55
N ALA A 83 -5.53 -13.24 -3.73
CA ALA A 83 -6.05 -12.70 -4.98
C ALA A 83 -5.43 -11.34 -5.32
N LEU A 84 -5.32 -10.45 -4.32
CA LEU A 84 -4.69 -9.15 -4.50
C LEU A 84 -3.19 -9.25 -4.83
N ALA A 85 -2.47 -10.21 -4.21
CA ALA A 85 -1.07 -10.44 -4.53
C ALA A 85 -0.90 -10.91 -5.99
N LYS A 86 -1.79 -11.79 -6.48
CA LYS A 86 -1.80 -12.23 -7.88
C LYS A 86 -2.11 -11.08 -8.85
N GLU A 87 -3.09 -10.23 -8.51
CA GLU A 87 -3.40 -9.02 -9.27
C GLU A 87 -2.17 -8.11 -9.38
N GLY A 88 -1.43 -7.90 -8.28
CA GLY A 88 -0.17 -7.15 -8.30
C GLY A 88 0.86 -7.74 -9.27
N ILE A 89 1.08 -9.05 -9.22
CA ILE A 89 1.98 -9.76 -10.13
C ILE A 89 1.57 -9.57 -11.59
N GLU A 90 0.29 -9.70 -11.91
CA GLU A 90 -0.23 -9.50 -13.28
C GLU A 90 -0.01 -8.07 -13.79
N LYS A 91 -0.05 -7.08 -12.90
CA LYS A 91 0.23 -5.67 -13.20
C LYS A 91 1.73 -5.32 -13.16
N GLY A 92 2.59 -6.28 -12.87
CA GLY A 92 4.04 -6.09 -12.74
C GLY A 92 4.45 -5.31 -11.49
N LYS A 93 3.72 -5.49 -10.38
CA LYS A 93 3.87 -4.79 -9.10
C LYS A 93 4.23 -5.69 -7.94
#